data_AF-A0A359EBX0-F1
#
_entry.id   AF-A0A359EBX0-F1
#
_cell.length_a   1.000
_cell.length_b   1.000
_cell.length_c   1.000
_cell.angle_alpha   90.00
_cell.angle_beta   90.00
_cell.angle_gamma   90.00
#
_symmetry.space_group_name_H-M   'P 1'
#
loop_
_entity.id
_entity.type
_entity.pdbx_description
1 polymer ?
#
loop_
_entity_poly.entity_id
_entity_poly.type
_entity_poly.pdbx_seq_one_letter_code
_entity_poly.pdbx_strand_id
1 'polypeptide(L)'
;MPAIPSAFRRSFRFHHSDENDEALLDELRAAGIEHLTQSDLEELSIHNVTADYVREISALGLQPESLGEWIELRIHAVTPRYVRELRDAGITDLEVSELVELSIHGISPKFVAEMRALGYADIALDELIELGVHGISAKYVREIHELGLDEISLDELVEFGVHRVSPRFIAEVRELSYELDPEEIVELSIHGIRPKFMREVHELGFKDTPVEMLVELGIHNVTPRFIQEARTVLGEAASPEEIIELRIEGYRQRQRERLSLDDED
;
A
#
# COMPACT_ATOMS: atom_id res chain seq x y z
N MET A 1 -35.18 4.39 18.59
CA MET A 1 -33.91 5.16 18.48
C MET A 1 -33.56 5.67 19.86
N PRO A 2 -32.46 5.24 20.50
CA PRO A 2 -32.04 5.81 21.76
C PRO A 2 -31.29 7.13 21.52
N ALA A 3 -31.54 8.12 22.37
CA ALA A 3 -30.92 9.44 22.34
C ALA A 3 -29.44 9.38 22.74
N ILE A 4 -28.62 10.17 22.05
CA ILE A 4 -27.19 10.34 22.32
C ILE A 4 -27.01 11.16 23.63
N PRO A 5 -26.19 10.71 24.60
CA PRO A 5 -25.93 11.44 25.83
C PRO A 5 -25.20 12.77 25.62
N SER A 6 -25.65 13.84 26.28
CA SER A 6 -25.12 15.21 26.20
C SER A 6 -23.84 15.44 27.03
N ALA A 7 -22.80 14.63 26.82
CA ALA A 7 -21.59 14.70 27.63
C ALA A 7 -20.30 14.67 26.81
N PHE A 8 -20.16 15.56 25.82
CA PHE A 8 -18.86 16.16 25.45
C PHE A 8 -19.03 17.37 24.51
N ARG A 9 -19.79 18.39 24.93
CA ARG A 9 -19.54 19.74 24.42
C ARG A 9 -18.59 20.42 25.39
N ARG A 10 -17.28 20.14 25.27
CA ARG A 10 -16.30 21.14 25.69
C ARG A 10 -16.43 22.27 24.68
N SER A 11 -17.25 23.26 25.03
CA SER A 11 -17.15 24.58 24.42
C SER A 11 -15.74 25.08 24.70
N PHE A 12 -14.84 24.96 23.73
CA PHE A 12 -13.69 25.85 23.64
C PHE A 12 -14.27 27.22 23.32
N ARG A 13 -14.70 27.93 24.35
CA ARG A 13 -14.95 29.36 24.29
C ARG A 13 -13.59 29.98 24.51
N PHE A 14 -12.87 30.27 23.43
CA PHE A 14 -11.70 31.13 23.51
C PHE A 14 -12.18 32.48 24.06
N HIS A 15 -11.83 32.78 25.30
CA HIS A 15 -11.67 34.16 25.73
C HIS A 15 -10.25 34.53 25.31
N HIS A 16 -10.06 34.87 24.05
CA HIS A 16 -8.89 35.62 23.63
C HIS A 16 -9.15 37.06 24.05
N SER A 17 -8.30 37.58 24.95
CA SER A 17 -8.22 39.00 25.20
C SER A 17 -7.46 39.63 24.03
N ASP A 18 -7.88 40.81 23.58
CA ASP A 18 -7.20 41.54 22.49
C ASP A 18 -5.67 41.64 22.70
N GLU A 19 -5.21 41.71 23.96
CA GLU A 19 -3.79 41.73 24.33
C GLU A 19 -3.00 40.44 23.99
N ASN A 20 -3.64 39.26 24.03
CA ASN A 20 -2.98 38.00 23.68
C ASN A 20 -2.86 37.84 22.15
N ASP A 21 -3.84 38.36 21.41
CA ASP A 21 -3.86 38.32 19.95
C ASP A 21 -2.83 39.29 19.37
N GLU A 22 -2.66 40.46 19.99
CA GLU A 22 -1.64 41.44 19.61
C GLU A 22 -0.22 40.91 19.87
N ALA A 23 0.00 40.23 21.00
CA ALA A 23 1.29 39.59 21.29
C ALA A 23 1.62 38.47 20.28
N LEU A 24 0.66 37.59 19.97
CA LEU A 24 0.84 36.52 18.98
C LEU A 24 1.06 37.08 17.56
N LEU A 25 0.33 38.14 17.19
CA LEU A 25 0.54 38.87 15.95
C LEU A 25 1.96 39.38 15.80
N ASP A 26 2.48 40.02 16.84
CA ASP A 26 3.83 40.59 16.81
C ASP A 26 4.90 39.49 16.75
N GLU A 27 4.69 38.37 17.44
CA GLU A 27 5.57 37.22 17.36
C GLU A 27 5.57 36.56 15.97
N LEU A 28 4.40 36.41 15.33
CA LEU A 28 4.28 35.82 13.99
C LEU A 28 4.86 36.75 12.91
N ARG A 29 4.64 38.06 13.03
CA ARG A 29 5.29 39.08 12.18
C ARG A 29 6.80 39.05 12.32
N ALA A 30 7.31 38.99 13.56
CA ALA A 30 8.74 38.86 13.82
C ALA A 30 9.33 37.54 13.29
N ALA A 31 8.51 36.50 13.17
CA ALA A 31 8.87 35.22 12.55
C ALA A 31 8.78 35.22 11.02
N GLY A 32 8.33 36.32 10.40
CA GLY A 32 8.28 36.50 8.94
C GLY A 32 6.89 36.33 8.31
N ILE A 33 5.84 36.07 9.10
CA ILE A 33 4.46 36.01 8.61
C ILE A 33 3.84 37.40 8.75
N GLU A 34 3.88 38.16 7.66
CA GLU A 34 3.37 39.53 7.60
C GLU A 34 1.90 39.57 7.13
N HIS A 35 1.28 40.75 7.24
CA HIS A 35 -0.06 41.04 6.69
C HIS A 35 -1.22 40.16 7.16
N LEU A 36 -1.17 39.68 8.42
CA LEU A 36 -2.24 38.89 9.03
C LEU A 36 -3.50 39.70 9.34
N THR A 37 -4.66 39.15 8.96
CA THR A 37 -5.97 39.55 9.48
C THR A 37 -6.30 38.81 10.77
N GLN A 38 -7.35 39.23 11.47
CA GLN A 38 -7.84 38.49 12.65
C GLN A 38 -8.32 37.08 12.28
N SER A 39 -8.93 36.91 11.11
CA SER A 39 -9.34 35.59 10.63
C SER A 39 -8.15 34.66 10.40
N ASP A 40 -7.04 35.20 9.87
CA ASP A 40 -5.81 34.43 9.63
C ASP A 40 -5.20 33.95 10.95
N LEU A 41 -5.19 34.79 11.99
CA LEU A 41 -4.71 34.41 13.33
C LEU A 41 -5.53 33.30 13.94
N GLU A 42 -6.86 33.38 13.82
CA GLU A 42 -7.75 32.34 14.31
C GLU A 42 -7.45 31.01 13.61
N GLU A 43 -7.27 31.04 12.29
CA GLU A 43 -6.94 29.85 11.50
C GLU A 43 -5.58 29.24 11.87
N LEU A 44 -4.52 30.06 11.93
CA LEU A 44 -3.20 29.62 12.38
C LEU A 44 -3.26 29.02 13.80
N SER A 45 -4.01 29.64 14.71
CA SER A 45 -4.17 29.17 16.08
C SER A 45 -4.92 27.84 16.17
N ILE A 46 -5.98 27.65 15.37
CA ILE A 46 -6.72 26.38 15.27
C ILE A 46 -5.79 25.24 14.86
N HIS A 47 -4.89 25.50 13.90
CA HIS A 47 -3.90 24.53 13.42
C HIS A 47 -2.58 24.52 14.23
N ASN A 48 -2.55 25.28 15.33
CA ASN A 48 -1.43 25.42 16.26
C ASN A 48 -0.14 25.94 15.62
N VAL A 49 -0.19 26.68 14.51
CA VAL A 49 0.98 27.34 13.90
C VAL A 49 1.45 28.46 14.85
N THR A 50 2.53 28.20 15.60
CA THR A 50 3.11 29.16 16.55
C THR A 50 4.30 29.89 15.95
N ALA A 51 4.66 31.06 16.49
CA ALA A 51 5.87 31.77 16.07
C ALA A 51 7.15 30.94 16.28
N ASP A 52 7.21 30.11 17.33
CA ASP A 52 8.30 29.15 17.53
C ASP A 52 8.38 28.13 16.40
N TYR A 53 7.25 27.55 15.99
CA TYR A 53 7.19 26.61 14.87
C TYR A 53 7.65 27.26 13.57
N VAL A 54 7.17 28.48 13.27
CA VAL A 54 7.57 29.24 12.08
C VAL A 54 9.07 29.50 12.08
N ARG A 55 9.63 29.94 13.21
CA ARG A 55 11.08 30.18 13.36
C ARG A 55 11.89 28.90 13.19
N GLU A 56 11.45 27.77 13.76
CA GLU A 56 12.15 26.49 13.64
C GLU A 56 12.13 25.94 12.21
N ILE A 57 10.98 25.96 11.53
CA ILE A 57 10.87 25.53 10.13
C ILE A 57 11.69 26.46 9.22
N SER A 58 11.62 27.78 9.43
CA SER A 58 12.40 28.76 8.68
C SER A 58 13.90 28.58 8.87
N ALA A 59 14.35 28.26 10.09
CA ALA A 59 15.75 27.97 10.39
C ALA A 59 16.26 26.68 9.71
N LEU A 60 15.35 25.79 9.30
CA LEU A 60 15.68 24.65 8.45
C LEU A 60 15.76 25.05 6.97
N GLY A 61 15.53 26.31 6.60
CA GLY A 61 15.61 26.77 5.22
C GLY A 61 14.36 26.47 4.39
N LEU A 62 13.27 26.02 5.03
CA LEU A 62 11.96 25.92 4.39
C LEU A 62 11.29 27.30 4.45
N GLN A 63 10.68 27.72 3.34
CA GLN A 63 9.98 29.01 3.23
C GLN A 63 8.62 28.78 2.57
N PRO A 64 7.59 28.34 3.33
CA PRO A 64 6.24 28.25 2.82
C PRO A 64 5.74 29.59 2.26
N GLU A 65 5.16 29.57 1.05
CA GLU A 65 4.80 30.76 0.29
C GLU A 65 3.45 31.36 0.73
N SER A 66 2.64 30.61 1.47
CA SER A 66 1.32 31.02 1.91
C SER A 66 0.98 30.54 3.32
N LEU A 67 -0.02 31.19 3.94
CA LEU A 67 -0.60 30.71 5.20
C LEU A 67 -1.15 29.29 5.07
N GLY A 68 -1.72 28.96 3.91
CA GLY A 68 -2.22 27.63 3.61
C GLY A 68 -1.15 26.56 3.74
N GLU A 69 0.05 26.79 3.21
CA GLU A 69 1.15 25.83 3.32
C GLU A 69 1.65 25.65 4.76
N TRP A 70 1.71 26.73 5.55
CA TRP A 70 2.00 26.65 6.99
C TRP A 70 0.98 25.78 7.72
N ILE A 71 -0.29 25.91 7.35
CA ILE A 71 -1.40 25.12 7.90
C ILE A 71 -1.31 23.67 7.43
N GLU A 72 -1.04 23.40 6.15
CA GLU A 72 -0.90 22.06 5.59
C GLU A 72 0.21 21.26 6.28
N LEU A 73 1.38 21.87 6.48
CA LEU A 73 2.47 21.26 7.24
C LEU A 73 2.00 20.79 8.63
N ARG A 74 1.18 21.59 9.31
CA ARG A 74 0.63 21.22 10.63
C ARG A 74 -0.44 20.16 10.59
N ILE A 75 -1.38 20.26 9.65
CA ILE A 75 -2.44 19.26 9.45
C ILE A 75 -1.82 17.89 9.19
N HIS A 76 -0.76 17.85 8.38
CA HIS A 76 -0.04 16.64 8.02
C HIS A 76 1.13 16.32 8.97
N ALA A 77 1.14 16.90 10.17
CA ALA A 77 2.10 16.57 11.24
C ALA A 77 3.59 16.69 10.86
N VAL A 78 3.92 17.55 9.89
CA VAL A 78 5.30 17.88 9.54
C VAL A 78 5.90 18.74 10.65
N THR A 79 6.82 18.16 11.41
CA THR A 79 7.50 18.83 12.53
C THR A 79 8.93 19.22 12.17
N PRO A 80 9.53 20.25 12.82
CA PRO A 80 10.94 20.58 12.62
C PRO A 80 11.86 19.38 12.90
N ARG A 81 11.48 18.52 13.86
CA ARG A 81 12.19 17.28 14.16
C ARG A 81 12.13 16.30 12.99
N TYR A 82 10.95 16.08 12.43
CA TYR A 82 10.75 15.20 11.27
C TYR A 82 11.61 15.63 10.08
N VAL A 83 11.61 16.93 9.75
CA VAL A 83 12.44 17.50 8.68
C VAL A 83 13.93 17.28 8.93
N ARG A 84 14.42 17.50 10.17
CA ARG A 84 15.82 17.23 10.53
C ARG A 84 16.17 15.75 10.39
N GLU A 85 15.33 14.86 10.90
CA GLU A 85 15.57 13.43 10.86
C GLU A 85 15.53 12.89 9.41
N LEU A 86 14.67 13.42 8.52
CA LEU A 86 14.70 13.09 7.09
C LEU A 86 16.04 13.48 6.45
N ARG A 87 16.55 14.68 6.76
CA ARG A 87 17.87 15.12 6.27
C ARG A 87 19.02 14.28 6.81
N ASP A 88 18.97 13.91 8.09
CA ASP A 88 19.95 13.00 8.70
C ASP A 88 19.87 11.61 8.07
N ALA A 89 18.67 11.19 7.66
CA ALA A 89 18.43 10.01 6.83
C ALA A 89 18.72 10.26 5.34
N GLY A 90 19.43 11.33 4.97
CA GLY A 90 19.89 11.61 3.61
C GLY A 90 18.79 11.95 2.61
N ILE A 91 17.59 12.30 3.06
CA ILE A 91 16.52 12.87 2.22
C ILE A 91 16.58 14.39 2.39
N THR A 92 17.24 15.06 1.45
CA THR A 92 17.52 16.50 1.47
C THR A 92 16.76 17.24 0.37
N ASP A 93 16.87 18.57 0.38
CA ASP A 93 16.39 19.44 -0.71
C ASP A 93 14.90 19.31 -1.05
N LEU A 94 14.10 18.96 -0.05
CA LEU A 94 12.66 18.78 -0.18
C LEU A 94 11.89 20.11 -0.23
N GLU A 95 10.94 20.19 -1.15
CA GLU A 95 9.88 21.19 -1.17
C GLU A 95 8.85 20.95 -0.05
N VAL A 96 8.04 21.97 0.25
CA VAL A 96 6.99 21.89 1.27
C VAL A 96 5.95 20.82 0.93
N SER A 97 5.54 20.76 -0.34
CA SER A 97 4.62 19.75 -0.88
C SER A 97 5.15 18.34 -0.70
N GLU A 98 6.42 18.09 -1.00
CA GLU A 98 7.08 16.79 -0.88
C GLU A 98 7.15 16.32 0.59
N LEU A 99 7.42 17.22 1.53
CA LEU A 99 7.38 16.92 2.97
C LEU A 99 5.98 16.50 3.44
N VAL A 100 4.96 17.18 2.92
CA VAL A 100 3.56 16.87 3.20
C VAL A 100 3.21 15.50 2.62
N GLU A 101 3.60 15.22 1.38
CA GLU A 101 3.35 13.95 0.69
C GLU A 101 4.00 12.77 1.42
N LEU A 102 5.27 12.88 1.77
CA LEU A 102 5.98 11.89 2.59
C LEU A 102 5.24 11.59 3.90
N SER A 103 4.74 12.64 4.57
CA SER A 103 4.02 12.48 5.82
C SER A 103 2.65 11.83 5.63
N ILE A 104 1.91 12.21 4.58
CA ILE A 104 0.61 11.62 4.21
C ILE A 104 0.77 10.11 3.97
N HIS A 105 1.82 9.70 3.29
CA HIS A 105 2.11 8.31 2.97
C HIS A 105 2.88 7.57 4.08
N GLY A 106 3.04 8.19 5.25
CA GLY A 106 3.60 7.54 6.43
C GLY A 106 5.09 7.24 6.34
N ILE A 107 5.81 7.92 5.44
CA ILE A 107 7.25 7.74 5.27
C ILE A 107 7.96 8.37 6.46
N SER A 108 8.62 7.52 7.24
CA SER A 108 9.38 7.96 8.42
C SER A 108 10.88 7.91 8.16
N PRO A 109 11.69 8.76 8.83
CA PRO A 109 13.14 8.66 8.79
C PRO A 109 13.66 7.27 9.17
N LYS A 110 12.96 6.62 10.11
CA LYS A 110 13.25 5.23 10.52
C LYS A 110 13.02 4.25 9.36
N PHE A 111 11.91 4.38 8.63
CA PHE A 111 11.61 3.54 7.48
C PHE A 111 12.71 3.68 6.41
N VAL A 112 13.11 4.91 6.07
CA VAL A 112 14.21 5.17 5.12
C VAL A 112 15.50 4.49 5.57
N ALA A 113 15.89 4.67 6.84
CA ALA A 113 17.08 4.04 7.39
C ALA A 113 17.03 2.50 7.39
N GLU A 114 15.86 1.92 7.69
CA GLU A 114 15.67 0.47 7.64
C GLU A 114 15.72 -0.07 6.21
N MET A 115 15.14 0.62 5.23
CA MET A 115 15.22 0.23 3.82
C MET A 115 16.66 0.26 3.29
N ARG A 116 17.45 1.28 3.65
CA ARG A 116 18.88 1.32 3.32
C ARG A 116 19.66 0.17 3.94
N ALA A 117 19.35 -0.18 5.19
CA ALA A 117 19.96 -1.32 5.87
C ALA A 117 19.59 -2.67 5.22
N LEU A 118 18.48 -2.71 4.46
CA LEU A 118 18.04 -3.87 3.68
C LEU A 118 18.67 -3.91 2.28
N GLY A 119 19.49 -2.93 1.90
CA GLY A 119 20.21 -2.91 0.63
C GLY A 119 19.72 -1.84 -0.35
N TYR A 120 18.62 -1.15 -0.06
CA TYR A 120 18.07 -0.09 -0.90
C TYR A 120 18.66 1.27 -0.52
N ALA A 121 19.93 1.50 -0.90
CA ALA A 121 20.68 2.70 -0.49
C ALA A 121 20.17 4.00 -1.14
N ASP A 122 19.88 3.94 -2.43
CA ASP A 122 19.62 5.09 -3.30
C ASP A 122 18.17 5.07 -3.80
N ILE A 123 17.22 5.21 -2.88
CA ILE A 123 15.78 5.25 -3.20
C ILE A 123 15.41 6.67 -3.60
N ALA A 124 14.81 6.83 -4.78
CA ALA A 124 14.28 8.10 -5.22
C ALA A 124 13.04 8.50 -4.38
N LEU A 125 12.71 9.79 -4.38
CA LEU A 125 11.64 10.31 -3.54
C LEU A 125 10.27 9.75 -3.93
N ASP A 126 10.01 9.67 -5.24
CA ASP A 126 8.81 9.08 -5.83
C ASP A 126 8.68 7.59 -5.50
N GLU A 127 9.79 6.82 -5.57
CA GLU A 127 9.81 5.43 -5.14
C GLU A 127 9.50 5.26 -3.65
N LEU A 128 10.04 6.14 -2.78
CA LEU A 128 9.68 6.13 -1.34
C LEU A 128 8.18 6.35 -1.13
N ILE A 129 7.61 7.31 -1.85
CA ILE A 129 6.18 7.62 -1.77
C ILE A 129 5.37 6.42 -2.26
N GLU A 130 5.75 5.79 -3.37
CA GLU A 130 5.08 4.62 -3.94
C GLU A 130 5.07 3.43 -2.97
N LEU A 131 6.20 3.13 -2.32
CA LEU A 131 6.26 2.13 -1.24
C LEU A 131 5.24 2.45 -0.13
N GLY A 132 5.13 3.72 0.27
CA GLY A 132 4.16 4.17 1.28
C GLY A 132 2.71 4.03 0.83
N VAL A 133 2.39 4.43 -0.41
CA VAL A 133 1.07 4.28 -1.05
C VAL A 133 0.61 2.83 -1.01
N HIS A 134 1.51 1.89 -1.31
CA HIS A 134 1.23 0.46 -1.33
C HIS A 134 1.41 -0.24 0.02
N GLY A 135 1.67 0.52 1.08
CA GLY A 135 1.76 0.02 2.46
C GLY A 135 2.94 -0.92 2.70
N ILE A 136 4.00 -0.79 1.91
CA ILE A 136 5.22 -1.58 2.06
C ILE A 136 5.98 -1.09 3.28
N SER A 137 6.36 -2.04 4.15
CA SER A 137 7.11 -1.75 5.38
C SER A 137 8.45 -2.46 5.37
N ALA A 138 9.46 -1.90 6.04
CA ALA A 138 10.75 -2.58 6.17
C ALA A 138 10.65 -3.94 6.89
N LYS A 139 9.61 -4.15 7.72
CA LYS A 139 9.30 -5.47 8.26
C LYS A 139 8.86 -6.44 7.17
N TYR A 140 7.94 -6.03 6.30
CA TYR A 140 7.49 -6.83 5.17
C TYR A 140 8.68 -7.22 4.29
N VAL A 141 9.52 -6.26 3.91
CA VAL A 141 10.71 -6.49 3.09
C VAL A 141 11.69 -7.48 3.74
N ARG A 142 11.94 -7.37 5.06
CA ARG A 142 12.72 -8.39 5.80
C ARG A 142 12.12 -9.79 5.69
N GLU A 143 10.82 -9.92 5.86
CA GLU A 143 10.14 -11.21 5.76
C GLU A 143 10.24 -11.78 4.34
N ILE A 144 10.24 -10.94 3.29
CA ILE A 144 10.48 -11.34 1.90
C ILE A 144 11.92 -11.83 1.70
N HIS A 145 12.92 -11.11 2.21
CA HIS A 145 14.33 -11.52 2.17
C HIS A 145 14.56 -12.85 2.91
N GLU A 146 13.97 -13.03 4.09
CA GLU A 146 14.04 -14.28 4.86
C GLU A 146 13.46 -15.49 4.10
N LEU A 147 12.61 -15.24 3.10
CA LEU A 147 12.07 -16.26 2.21
C LEU A 147 12.94 -16.50 0.98
N GLY A 148 14.14 -15.93 0.92
CA GLY A 148 15.12 -16.13 -0.15
C GLY A 148 14.90 -15.26 -1.39
N LEU A 149 14.21 -14.12 -1.22
CA LEU A 149 14.03 -13.09 -2.25
C LEU A 149 14.84 -11.84 -1.88
N ASP A 150 16.14 -12.01 -1.61
CA ASP A 150 17.02 -10.93 -1.15
C ASP A 150 17.38 -9.90 -2.24
N GLU A 151 17.19 -10.25 -3.51
CA GLU A 151 17.50 -9.41 -4.68
C GLU A 151 16.25 -8.75 -5.29
N ILE A 152 15.10 -8.79 -4.60
CA ILE A 152 13.85 -8.20 -5.08
C ILE A 152 14.00 -6.68 -5.27
N SER A 153 13.57 -6.17 -6.41
CA SER A 153 13.58 -4.74 -6.72
C SER A 153 12.48 -3.97 -5.99
N LEU A 154 12.57 -2.64 -5.98
CA LEU A 154 11.51 -1.79 -5.42
C LEU A 154 10.21 -1.91 -6.22
N ASP A 155 10.30 -1.97 -7.55
CA ASP A 155 9.15 -2.19 -8.43
C ASP A 155 8.44 -3.52 -8.12
N GLU A 156 9.20 -4.61 -7.94
CA GLU A 156 8.62 -5.92 -7.57
C GLU A 156 7.99 -5.90 -6.17
N LEU A 157 8.57 -5.16 -5.22
CA LEU A 157 7.95 -4.96 -3.90
C LEU A 157 6.63 -4.19 -4.00
N VAL A 158 6.56 -3.18 -4.87
CA VAL A 158 5.34 -2.44 -5.17
C VAL A 158 4.30 -3.36 -5.79
N GLU A 159 4.67 -4.15 -6.81
CA GLU A 159 3.80 -5.15 -7.45
C GLU A 159 3.25 -6.16 -6.43
N PHE A 160 4.09 -6.63 -5.51
CA PHE A 160 3.67 -7.48 -4.41
C PHE A 160 2.62 -6.79 -3.52
N GLY A 161 2.79 -5.50 -3.21
CA GLY A 161 1.82 -4.70 -2.48
C GLY A 161 0.49 -4.54 -3.22
N VAL A 162 0.55 -4.15 -4.50
CA VAL A 162 -0.61 -3.99 -5.41
C VAL A 162 -1.43 -5.29 -5.46
N HIS A 163 -0.74 -6.41 -5.65
CA HIS A 163 -1.35 -7.73 -5.81
C HIS A 163 -1.51 -8.49 -4.50
N ARG A 164 -1.30 -7.85 -3.35
CA ARG A 164 -1.51 -8.38 -1.99
C ARG A 164 -0.78 -9.70 -1.74
N VAL A 165 0.42 -9.84 -2.32
CA VAL A 165 1.33 -10.94 -2.05
C VAL A 165 1.78 -10.82 -0.59
N SER A 166 1.64 -11.90 0.17
CA SER A 166 2.05 -11.93 1.59
C SER A 166 3.23 -12.86 1.80
N PRO A 167 4.10 -12.62 2.79
CA PRO A 167 5.20 -13.54 3.11
C PRO A 167 4.69 -14.95 3.43
N ARG A 168 3.51 -15.04 4.07
CA ARG A 168 2.84 -16.33 4.31
C ARG A 168 2.48 -17.05 3.01
N PHE A 169 1.96 -16.34 2.01
CA PHE A 169 1.63 -16.92 0.72
C PHE A 169 2.87 -17.51 0.06
N ILE A 170 3.95 -16.74 -0.01
CA ILE A 170 5.23 -17.18 -0.58
C ILE A 170 5.78 -18.39 0.18
N ALA A 171 5.76 -18.37 1.52
CA ALA A 171 6.20 -19.49 2.35
C ALA A 171 5.41 -20.78 2.05
N GLU A 172 4.08 -20.70 2.00
CA GLU A 172 3.23 -21.86 1.70
C GLU A 172 3.42 -22.38 0.27
N VAL A 173 3.78 -21.53 -0.70
CA VAL A 173 4.13 -21.96 -2.06
C VAL A 173 5.47 -22.68 -2.09
N ARG A 174 6.49 -22.13 -1.41
CA ARG A 174 7.83 -22.76 -1.33
C ARG A 174 7.81 -24.12 -0.62
N GLU A 175 6.93 -24.31 0.37
CA GLU A 175 6.70 -25.62 1.00
C GLU A 175 6.24 -26.70 0.01
N LEU A 176 5.65 -26.30 -1.12
CA LEU A 176 5.25 -27.19 -2.22
C LEU A 176 6.38 -27.45 -3.21
N SER A 177 7.62 -27.07 -2.87
CA SER A 177 8.81 -27.24 -3.70
C SER A 177 8.76 -26.48 -5.04
N TYR A 178 7.93 -25.44 -5.14
CA TYR A 178 8.02 -24.46 -6.22
C TYR A 178 9.09 -23.42 -5.88
N GLU A 179 10.06 -23.26 -6.77
CA GLU A 179 10.99 -22.13 -6.78
C GLU A 179 10.48 -21.14 -7.80
N LEU A 180 9.88 -20.04 -7.32
CA LEU A 180 9.24 -19.04 -8.17
C LEU A 180 10.03 -17.74 -8.15
N ASP A 181 10.09 -17.08 -9.30
CA ASP A 181 10.51 -15.69 -9.37
C ASP A 181 9.38 -14.73 -8.91
N PRO A 182 9.67 -13.43 -8.69
CA PRO A 182 8.65 -12.47 -8.29
C PRO A 182 7.47 -12.35 -9.27
N GLU A 183 7.71 -12.47 -10.58
CA GLU A 183 6.67 -12.35 -11.61
C GLU A 183 5.66 -13.51 -11.50
N GLU A 184 6.14 -14.75 -11.35
CA GLU A 184 5.30 -15.93 -11.15
C GLU A 184 4.50 -15.87 -9.84
N ILE A 185 5.09 -15.32 -8.77
CA ILE A 185 4.40 -15.12 -7.48
C ILE A 185 3.23 -14.15 -7.65
N VAL A 186 3.46 -13.04 -8.37
CA VAL A 186 2.43 -12.04 -8.69
C VAL A 186 1.34 -12.65 -9.57
N GLU A 187 1.72 -13.42 -10.59
CA GLU A 187 0.79 -14.10 -11.51
C GLU A 187 -0.18 -15.01 -10.75
N LEU A 188 0.34 -15.88 -9.86
CA LEU A 188 -0.49 -16.72 -9.01
C LEU A 188 -1.48 -15.89 -8.17
N SER A 189 -1.04 -14.75 -7.64
CA SER A 189 -1.89 -13.85 -6.84
C SER A 189 -2.99 -13.19 -7.67
N ILE A 190 -2.65 -12.66 -8.86
CA ILE A 190 -3.58 -12.06 -9.82
C ILE A 190 -4.72 -13.03 -10.17
N HIS A 191 -4.36 -14.27 -10.46
CA HIS A 191 -5.31 -15.30 -10.87
C HIS A 191 -5.96 -16.03 -9.68
N GLY A 192 -5.66 -15.62 -8.45
CA GLY A 192 -6.28 -16.16 -7.25
C GLY A 192 -5.92 -17.62 -6.96
N ILE A 193 -4.78 -18.09 -7.47
CA ILE A 193 -4.27 -19.43 -7.25
C ILE A 193 -3.72 -19.52 -5.83
N ARG A 194 -4.38 -20.30 -4.98
CA ARG A 194 -4.02 -20.41 -3.56
C ARG A 194 -3.16 -21.64 -3.29
N PRO A 195 -2.27 -21.64 -2.28
CA PRO A 195 -1.46 -22.80 -1.93
C PRO A 195 -2.29 -24.05 -1.60
N LYS A 196 -3.52 -23.87 -1.10
CA LYS A 196 -4.47 -24.98 -0.91
C LYS A 196 -4.83 -25.68 -2.22
N PHE A 197 -5.12 -24.92 -3.27
CA PHE A 197 -5.44 -25.48 -4.58
C PHE A 197 -4.23 -26.23 -5.15
N MET A 198 -3.04 -25.63 -5.07
CA MET A 198 -1.80 -26.25 -5.51
C MET A 198 -1.52 -27.58 -4.79
N ARG A 199 -1.74 -27.63 -3.46
CA ARG A 199 -1.68 -28.88 -2.67
C ARG A 199 -2.65 -29.95 -3.16
N GLU A 200 -3.90 -29.58 -3.39
CA GLU A 200 -4.92 -30.54 -3.84
C GLU A 200 -4.59 -31.06 -5.26
N VAL A 201 -4.04 -30.23 -6.14
CA VAL A 201 -3.54 -30.63 -7.47
C VAL A 201 -2.33 -31.58 -7.34
N HIS A 202 -1.38 -31.28 -6.46
CA HIS A 202 -0.25 -32.16 -6.13
C HIS A 202 -0.68 -33.53 -5.60
N GLU A 203 -1.67 -33.55 -4.70
CA GLU A 203 -2.24 -34.78 -4.12
C GLU A 203 -2.94 -35.65 -5.17
N LEU A 204 -3.45 -35.04 -6.25
CA LEU A 204 -3.99 -35.74 -7.41
C LEU A 204 -2.91 -36.27 -8.36
N GLY A 205 -1.64 -36.09 -8.04
CA GLY A 205 -0.50 -36.63 -8.79
C GLY A 205 0.10 -35.65 -9.80
N PHE A 206 -0.38 -34.41 -9.86
CA PHE A 206 0.15 -33.36 -10.75
C PHE A 206 1.21 -32.51 -10.03
N LYS A 207 2.26 -33.16 -9.50
CA LYS A 207 3.26 -32.52 -8.63
C LYS A 207 4.17 -31.51 -9.36
N ASP A 208 4.48 -31.77 -10.62
CA ASP A 208 5.42 -30.96 -11.41
C ASP A 208 4.69 -30.02 -12.39
N THR A 209 3.49 -29.59 -12.03
CA THR A 209 2.65 -28.73 -12.88
C THR A 209 3.27 -27.33 -12.97
N PRO A 210 3.64 -26.81 -14.16
CA PRO A 210 4.15 -25.46 -14.28
C PRO A 210 3.16 -24.40 -13.75
N VAL A 211 3.67 -23.26 -13.29
CA VAL A 211 2.83 -22.15 -12.78
C VAL A 211 1.77 -21.72 -13.79
N GLU A 212 2.18 -21.52 -15.04
CA GLU A 212 1.29 -21.19 -16.17
C GLU A 212 0.12 -22.18 -16.25
N MET A 213 0.38 -23.48 -16.08
CA MET A 213 -0.66 -24.50 -16.12
C MET A 213 -1.59 -24.46 -14.88
N LEU A 214 -1.07 -24.14 -13.69
CA LEU A 214 -1.90 -23.92 -12.50
C LEU A 214 -2.82 -22.71 -12.67
N VAL A 215 -2.29 -21.65 -13.29
CA VAL A 215 -3.04 -20.43 -13.63
C VAL A 215 -4.14 -20.75 -14.63
N GLU A 216 -3.84 -21.47 -15.72
CA GLU A 216 -4.82 -21.91 -16.72
C GLU A 216 -5.94 -22.76 -16.13
N LEU A 217 -5.60 -23.72 -15.24
CA LEU A 217 -6.59 -24.49 -14.49
C LEU A 217 -7.52 -23.55 -13.68
N GLY A 218 -6.96 -22.54 -13.02
CA GLY A 218 -7.72 -21.54 -12.27
C GLY A 218 -8.64 -20.67 -13.14
N ILE A 219 -8.11 -20.12 -14.24
CA ILE A 219 -8.86 -19.30 -15.22
C ILE A 219 -10.08 -20.07 -15.74
N HIS A 220 -9.90 -21.36 -16.05
CA HIS A 220 -10.97 -22.22 -16.55
C HIS A 220 -11.86 -22.82 -15.44
N ASN A 221 -11.67 -22.43 -14.18
CA ASN A 221 -12.40 -22.93 -13.01
C ASN A 221 -12.35 -24.46 -12.92
N VAL A 222 -11.19 -25.04 -13.23
CA VAL A 222 -10.89 -26.46 -13.08
C VAL A 222 -10.59 -26.71 -11.61
N THR A 223 -11.56 -27.30 -10.90
CA THR A 223 -11.40 -27.62 -9.47
C THR A 223 -10.80 -29.01 -9.28
N PRO A 224 -10.18 -29.33 -8.12
CA PRO A 224 -9.70 -30.68 -7.82
C PRO A 224 -10.80 -31.75 -7.93
N ARG A 225 -12.04 -31.40 -7.57
CA ARG A 225 -13.20 -32.27 -7.80
C ARG A 225 -13.45 -32.50 -9.29
N PHE A 226 -13.41 -31.45 -10.11
CA PHE A 226 -13.58 -31.60 -11.54
C PHE A 226 -12.46 -32.43 -12.18
N ILE A 227 -11.22 -32.30 -11.70
CA ILE A 227 -10.09 -33.15 -12.13
C ILE A 227 -10.41 -34.63 -11.88
N GLN A 228 -10.91 -34.99 -10.69
CA GLN A 228 -11.34 -36.35 -10.37
C GLN A 228 -12.46 -36.83 -11.30
N GLU A 229 -13.48 -36.00 -11.52
CA GLU A 229 -14.59 -36.30 -12.43
C GLU A 229 -14.11 -36.50 -13.87
N ALA A 230 -13.23 -35.61 -14.36
CA ALA A 230 -12.65 -35.69 -15.70
C ALA A 230 -11.85 -36.98 -15.91
N ARG A 231 -11.07 -37.43 -14.92
CA ARG A 231 -10.34 -38.71 -14.99
C ARG A 231 -11.24 -39.94 -15.07
N THR A 232 -12.50 -39.87 -14.61
CA THR A 232 -13.46 -40.97 -14.84
C THR A 232 -13.87 -41.11 -16.31
N VAL A 233 -13.72 -40.03 -17.10
CA VAL A 233 -14.07 -39.97 -18.52
C VAL A 233 -12.83 -40.15 -19.41
N LEU A 234 -11.76 -39.42 -19.10
CA LEU A 234 -10.52 -39.35 -19.89
C LEU A 234 -9.49 -40.43 -19.50
N GLY A 235 -9.64 -41.03 -18.31
CA GLY A 235 -8.68 -41.97 -17.72
C GLY A 235 -7.71 -41.29 -16.74
N GLU A 236 -7.07 -42.09 -15.88
CA GLU A 236 -6.16 -41.60 -14.81
C GLU A 236 -4.92 -40.88 -15.34
N ALA A 237 -4.49 -41.18 -16.57
CA ALA A 237 -3.31 -40.57 -17.20
C ALA A 237 -3.60 -39.25 -17.94
N ALA A 238 -4.85 -38.73 -17.85
CA ALA A 238 -5.22 -37.49 -18.50
C ALA A 238 -4.34 -36.32 -18.03
N SER A 239 -3.83 -35.57 -19.00
CA SER A 239 -3.04 -34.37 -18.80
C SER A 239 -3.89 -33.19 -18.31
N PRO A 240 -3.30 -32.18 -17.65
CA PRO A 240 -3.99 -30.95 -17.30
C PRO A 240 -4.67 -30.27 -18.51
N GLU A 241 -4.03 -30.29 -19.66
CA GLU A 241 -4.52 -29.73 -20.92
C GLU A 241 -5.81 -30.41 -21.39
N GLU A 242 -5.84 -31.75 -21.40
CA GLU A 242 -7.04 -32.51 -21.76
C GLU A 242 -8.20 -32.25 -20.79
N ILE A 243 -7.90 -32.08 -19.50
CA ILE A 243 -8.90 -31.73 -18.48
C ILE A 243 -9.44 -30.32 -18.71
N ILE A 244 -8.59 -29.36 -19.03
CA ILE A 244 -8.99 -27.99 -19.39
C ILE A 244 -9.86 -28.00 -20.65
N GLU A 245 -9.46 -28.75 -21.69
CA GLU A 245 -10.23 -28.86 -22.92
C GLU A 245 -11.64 -29.40 -22.64
N LEU A 246 -11.75 -30.49 -21.89
CA LEU A 246 -13.05 -31.04 -21.47
C LEU A 246 -13.90 -30.02 -20.70
N ARG A 247 -13.27 -29.20 -19.84
CA ARG A 247 -13.96 -28.13 -19.09
C ARG A 247 -14.54 -27.08 -20.02
N ILE A 248 -13.76 -26.62 -20.99
CA ILE A 248 -14.14 -25.60 -21.97
C ILE A 248 -15.25 -26.12 -22.88
N GLU A 249 -15.11 -27.34 -23.40
CA GLU A 249 -16.13 -27.97 -24.26
C GLU A 249 -17.46 -28.13 -23.54
N GLY A 250 -17.44 -28.65 -22.30
CA GLY A 250 -18.65 -28.79 -21.49
C GLY A 250 -19.35 -27.45 -21.23
N TYR A 251 -18.59 -26.35 -21.10
CA TYR A 251 -19.18 -25.00 -21.02
C TYR A 251 -19.83 -24.58 -22.36
N ARG A 252 -19.14 -24.77 -23.49
CA ARG A 252 -19.66 -24.44 -24.83
C ARG A 252 -20.95 -25.21 -25.15
N GLN A 253 -21.02 -26.49 -24.78
CA GLN A 253 -22.20 -27.31 -25.03
C GLN A 253 -23.42 -26.80 -24.24
N ARG A 254 -23.27 -26.52 -22.95
CA ARG A 254 -24.35 -25.94 -22.12
C ARG A 254 -24.83 -24.58 -22.64
N GLN A 255 -23.92 -23.76 -23.17
CA GLN A 255 -24.29 -22.47 -23.79
C GLN A 255 -25.13 -22.65 -25.04
N ARG A 256 -24.76 -23.60 -25.92
CA ARG A 256 -25.54 -23.94 -27.11
C ARG A 256 -26.93 -24.45 -26.76
N GLU A 257 -27.03 -25.37 -25.80
CA GLU A 257 -28.31 -25.92 -25.34
C GLU A 257 -29.21 -24.83 -24.74
N ARG A 258 -28.65 -23.88 -23.98
CA ARG A 258 -29.40 -22.74 -23.45
C ARG A 258 -29.96 -21.85 -24.55
N LEU A 259 -29.13 -21.48 -25.53
CA LEU A 259 -29.56 -20.63 -26.64
C LEU A 259 -30.60 -21.30 -27.54
N SER A 260 -30.51 -22.63 -27.74
CA SER A 260 -31.52 -23.35 -28.52
C SER A 260 -32.89 -23.44 -27.84
N LEU A 261 -32.95 -23.33 -26.51
CA LEU A 261 -34.23 -23.32 -25.77
C LEU A 261 -34.91 -21.94 -25.81
N ASP A 262 -34.14 -20.87 -25.96
CA ASP A 262 -34.66 -19.50 -26.02
C ASP A 262 -35.22 -19.14 -27.42
N ASP A 263 -34.88 -19.91 -28.47
CA ASP A 263 -35.35 -19.73 -29.85
C ASP A 263 -36.66 -20.50 -30.16
N GLU A 264 -37.18 -21.32 -29.24
CA GLU A 264 -38.40 -22.13 -29.40
C GLU A 264 -39.68 -21.52 -28.78
N ASP A 265 -39.61 -20.34 -28.16
CA ASP A 265 -40.74 -19.58 -27.58
C ASP A 265 -41.10 -18.31 -28.39
#